data_AF-A0A855K8M4-F1
#
_entry.id   AF-A0A855K8M4-F1
#
_cell.length_a   1.000
_cell.length_b   1.000
_cell.length_c   1.000
_cell.angle_alpha   90.00
_cell.angle_beta   90.00
_cell.angle_gamma   90.00
#
_symmetry.space_group_name_H-M   'P 1'
#
loop_
_entity.id
_entity.type
_entity.pdbx_description
1 polymer ?
#
loop_
_entity_poly.entity_id
_entity_poly.type
_entity_poly.pdbx_seq_one_letter_code
_entity_poly.pdbx_strand_id
1 'polypeptide(L)'
;PITQDDVKLNGWAVESRVYAEDPTRNFLPSIGRLTTYRPPEEGRQGKAIVRNDTGVEEGGEIAIHYDPMIAKLVTWAPTRAEAISAQAEALDAF
;
A
#
# COMPACT_ATOMS: atom_id res chain seq x y z
N PRO A 1 17.52 -26.27 -5.08
CA PRO A 1 16.42 -26.08 -4.11
C PRO A 1 16.92 -25.22 -2.94
N ILE A 2 16.08 -24.32 -2.42
CA ILE A 2 16.33 -23.54 -1.20
C ILE A 2 16.08 -24.45 0.01
N THR A 3 16.96 -24.43 1.00
CA THR A 3 16.82 -25.15 2.27
C THR A 3 16.22 -24.25 3.35
N GLN A 4 15.75 -24.85 4.46
CA GLN A 4 15.25 -24.07 5.60
C GLN A 4 16.34 -23.14 6.18
N ASP A 5 17.60 -23.58 6.15
CA ASP A 5 18.73 -22.79 6.64
C ASP A 5 19.04 -21.58 5.76
N ASP A 6 18.59 -21.56 4.51
CA ASP A 6 18.76 -20.40 3.61
C ASP A 6 17.72 -19.29 3.88
N VAL A 7 16.63 -19.60 4.60
CA VAL A 7 15.58 -18.61 4.94
C VAL A 7 16.04 -17.75 6.12
N LYS A 8 16.35 -16.48 5.84
CA LYS A 8 16.77 -15.50 6.84
C LYS A 8 15.75 -14.39 7.01
N LEU A 9 15.64 -13.86 8.23
CA LEU A 9 14.92 -12.63 8.49
C LEU A 9 15.74 -11.45 7.95
N ASN A 10 15.11 -10.56 7.21
CA ASN A 10 15.75 -9.39 6.62
C ASN A 10 14.87 -8.16 6.82
N GLY A 11 15.24 -7.33 7.81
CA GLY A 11 14.52 -6.10 8.14
C GLY A 11 13.07 -6.33 8.59
N TRP A 12 12.25 -5.30 8.38
CA TRP A 12 10.85 -5.22 8.79
C TRP A 12 10.02 -4.67 7.65
N ALA A 13 8.78 -5.16 7.52
CA ALA A 13 7.82 -4.64 6.56
C ALA A 13 6.49 -4.29 7.22
N VAL A 14 5.79 -3.30 6.66
CA VAL A 14 4.45 -2.87 7.06
C VAL A 14 3.57 -2.85 5.81
N GLU A 15 2.36 -3.39 5.90
CA GLU A 15 1.34 -3.31 4.84
C GLU A 15 0.15 -2.50 5.34
N SER A 16 -0.37 -1.63 4.47
CA SER A 16 -1.66 -0.97 4.61
C SER A 16 -2.50 -1.23 3.37
N ARG A 17 -3.75 -1.64 3.56
CA ARG A 17 -4.73 -1.77 2.47
C ARG A 17 -5.45 -0.44 2.34
N VAL A 18 -5.31 0.19 1.17
CA VAL A 18 -5.98 1.44 0.83
C VAL A 18 -7.31 1.10 0.19
N TYR A 19 -8.39 1.61 0.77
CA TYR A 19 -9.77 1.28 0.41
C TYR A 19 -10.53 2.51 -0.05
N ALA A 20 -11.39 2.34 -1.05
CA ALA A 20 -12.41 3.34 -1.37
C ALA A 20 -13.59 3.18 -0.41
N GLU A 21 -13.39 3.55 0.85
CA GLU A 21 -14.40 3.52 1.91
C GLU A 21 -14.46 4.89 2.60
N ASP A 22 -15.65 5.31 3.03
CA ASP A 22 -15.84 6.55 3.76
C ASP A 22 -15.90 6.29 5.28
N PRO A 23 -14.86 6.62 6.05
CA PRO A 23 -14.83 6.38 7.50
C PRO A 23 -15.88 7.21 8.26
N THR A 24 -16.35 8.33 7.70
CA THR A 24 -17.39 9.17 8.31
C THR A 24 -18.80 8.62 8.09
N ARG A 25 -18.94 7.69 7.13
CA ARG A 25 -20.20 7.01 6.79
C ARG A 25 -20.14 5.53 7.09
N ASN A 26 -19.58 5.16 8.25
CA ASN A 26 -19.48 3.78 8.71
C ASN A 26 -18.75 2.86 7.70
N PHE A 27 -17.68 3.37 7.07
CA PHE A 27 -16.85 2.66 6.10
C PHE A 27 -17.63 2.12 4.89
N LEU A 28 -18.69 2.82 4.48
CA LEU A 28 -19.41 2.45 3.26
C LEU A 28 -18.50 2.57 2.03
N PRO A 29 -18.57 1.62 1.08
CA PRO A 29 -17.83 1.71 -0.17
C PRO A 29 -18.18 2.97 -0.97
N SER A 30 -17.16 3.71 -1.36
CA SER A 30 -17.21 4.84 -2.29
C SER A 30 -16.95 4.33 -3.71
N ILE A 31 -18.00 3.88 -4.37
CA ILE A 31 -17.94 3.33 -5.74
C ILE A 31 -17.89 4.44 -6.81
N GLY A 32 -17.51 4.06 -8.03
CA GLY A 32 -17.54 4.93 -9.20
C GLY A 32 -16.15 5.20 -9.78
N ARG A 33 -16.05 6.27 -10.58
CA ARG A 33 -14.83 6.58 -11.33
C ARG A 33 -13.75 7.16 -10.44
N LEU A 34 -12.55 6.57 -10.46
CA LEU A 34 -11.36 7.08 -9.79
C LEU A 34 -10.85 8.30 -10.56
N THR A 35 -11.18 9.51 -10.13
CA THR A 35 -10.84 10.74 -10.86
C THR A 35 -9.37 11.12 -10.78
N THR A 36 -8.71 10.76 -9.68
CA THR A 36 -7.29 11.07 -9.44
C THR A 36 -6.65 9.91 -8.71
N TYR A 37 -5.47 9.50 -9.17
CA TYR A 37 -4.68 8.48 -8.51
C TYR A 37 -3.19 8.81 -8.64
N ARG A 38 -2.57 9.19 -7.52
CA ARG A 38 -1.18 9.66 -7.44
C ARG A 38 -0.44 8.82 -6.41
N PRO A 39 -0.12 7.54 -6.70
CA PRO A 39 0.56 6.71 -5.72
C PRO A 39 1.98 7.24 -5.40
N PRO A 40 2.53 6.93 -4.22
CA PRO A 40 3.90 7.27 -3.87
C PRO A 40 4.90 6.65 -4.85
N GLU A 41 6.06 7.29 -5.02
CA GLU A 41 7.13 6.75 -5.84
C GLU A 41 7.62 5.41 -5.26
N GLU A 42 7.51 4.35 -6.06
CA GLU A 42 8.00 3.02 -5.69
C GLU A 42 9.53 2.93 -5.76
N GLY A 43 10.10 2.01 -4.99
CA GLY A 43 11.53 1.76 -4.97
C GLY A 43 12.21 2.25 -3.70
N ARG A 44 13.54 2.39 -3.76
CA ARG A 44 14.36 2.69 -2.58
C ARG A 44 14.30 4.18 -2.25
N GLN A 45 13.88 4.49 -1.02
CA GLN A 45 13.88 5.82 -0.45
C GLN A 45 14.79 5.85 0.77
N GLY A 46 16.03 6.34 0.60
CA GLY A 46 17.06 6.23 1.62
C GLY A 46 17.34 4.76 2.00
N LYS A 47 17.03 4.39 3.25
CA LYS A 47 17.14 3.02 3.74
C LYS A 47 15.87 2.18 3.54
N ALA A 48 14.75 2.82 3.24
CA ALA A 48 13.47 2.17 3.06
C ALA A 48 13.23 1.76 1.61
N ILE A 49 12.27 0.88 1.39
CA ILE A 49 11.75 0.50 0.07
C ILE A 49 10.23 0.63 0.12
N VAL A 50 9.65 1.32 -0.84
CA VAL A 50 8.20 1.46 -1.03
C VAL A 50 7.76 0.57 -2.20
N ARG A 51 6.67 -0.17 -2.02
CA ARG A 51 6.01 -0.97 -3.05
C ARG A 51 4.51 -0.72 -3.00
N ASN A 52 3.90 -0.52 -4.16
CA ASN A 52 2.48 -0.25 -4.28
C ASN A 52 1.83 -1.27 -5.23
N ASP A 53 1.23 -2.31 -4.66
CA ASP A 53 0.51 -3.31 -5.45
C ASP A 53 -0.92 -2.81 -5.72
N THR A 54 -1.18 -2.29 -6.92
CA THR A 54 -2.50 -1.77 -7.34
C THR A 54 -3.06 -2.55 -8.53
N GLY A 55 -4.38 -2.71 -8.55
CA GLY A 55 -5.14 -3.23 -9.69
C GLY A 55 -5.95 -2.16 -10.42
N VAL A 56 -5.89 -0.91 -9.97
CA VAL A 56 -6.64 0.23 -10.53
C VAL A 56 -5.69 1.28 -11.09
N GLU A 57 -6.22 2.07 -12.02
CA GLU A 57 -5.54 3.21 -12.63
C GLU A 57 -6.45 4.44 -12.62
N GLU A 58 -5.84 5.63 -12.76
CA GLU A 58 -6.61 6.87 -12.87
C GLU A 58 -7.60 6.79 -14.04
N GLY A 59 -8.85 7.12 -13.77
CA GLY A 59 -9.95 7.03 -14.71
C GLY A 59 -10.66 5.68 -14.79
N GLY A 60 -10.16 4.66 -14.09
CA GLY A 60 -10.82 3.37 -13.91
C GLY A 60 -12.07 3.45 -13.02
N GLU A 61 -12.80 2.34 -12.92
CA GLU A 61 -14.05 2.24 -12.15
C GLU A 61 -13.89 1.29 -10.95
N ILE A 62 -14.31 1.76 -9.77
CA ILE A 62 -14.43 0.93 -8.57
C ILE A 62 -15.85 0.35 -8.55
N ALA A 63 -15.94 -0.95 -8.85
CA ALA A 63 -17.22 -1.66 -8.94
C ALA A 63 -17.80 -1.97 -7.56
N ILE A 64 -19.14 -1.93 -7.46
CA ILE A 64 -19.88 -2.29 -6.23
C ILE A 64 -19.84 -3.81 -5.94
N HIS A 65 -19.54 -4.63 -6.94
CA HIS A 65 -19.66 -6.08 -6.85
C HIS A 65 -18.46 -6.77 -6.20
N TYR A 66 -17.36 -6.04 -5.97
CA TYR A 66 -16.10 -6.58 -5.43
C TYR A 66 -15.58 -5.73 -4.27
N ASP A 67 -14.53 -6.24 -3.63
CA ASP A 67 -13.77 -5.55 -2.59
C ASP A 67 -13.25 -4.21 -3.15
N PRO A 68 -13.61 -3.03 -2.59
CA PRO A 68 -13.26 -1.73 -3.15
C PRO A 68 -11.83 -1.30 -2.81
N MET A 69 -10.91 -2.27 -2.75
CA MET A 69 -9.51 -2.04 -2.46
C MET A 69 -8.84 -1.36 -3.65
N ILE A 70 -8.21 -0.22 -3.39
CA ILE A 70 -7.46 0.55 -4.37
C ILE A 70 -6.06 -0.05 -4.50
N ALA A 71 -5.36 -0.23 -3.38
CA ALA A 71 -3.97 -0.69 -3.40
C ALA A 71 -3.57 -1.39 -2.09
N LYS A 72 -2.49 -2.18 -2.16
CA LYS A 72 -1.71 -2.60 -0.99
C LYS A 72 -0.41 -1.81 -1.01
N LEU A 73 -0.28 -0.88 -0.06
CA LEU A 73 0.95 -0.14 0.14
C LEU A 73 1.81 -0.90 1.14
N VAL A 74 3.01 -1.29 0.71
CA VAL A 74 3.97 -2.02 1.51
C VAL A 74 5.26 -1.24 1.59
N THR A 75 5.77 -1.06 2.80
CA THR A 75 7.12 -0.52 3.01
C THR A 75 8.00 -1.52 3.72
N TRP A 76 9.30 -1.44 3.45
CA TRP A 76 10.33 -2.22 4.12
C TRP A 76 11.45 -1.30 4.63
N ALA A 77 12.04 -1.61 5.77
CA ALA A 77 13.26 -0.96 6.26
C ALA A 77 14.07 -1.89 7.21
N PRO A 78 15.34 -1.56 7.53
CA PRO A 78 16.16 -2.35 8.44
C PRO A 78 15.59 -2.49 9.86
N THR A 79 14.88 -1.46 10.36
CA THR A 79 14.24 -1.49 11.67
C THR A 79 12.73 -1.27 11.58
N ARG A 80 11.99 -1.79 12.58
CA ARG A 80 10.53 -1.64 12.65
C ARG A 80 10.08 -0.18 12.68
N ALA A 81 10.80 0.67 13.41
CA ALA A 81 10.48 2.09 13.50
C ALA A 81 10.69 2.82 12.17
N GLU A 82 11.79 2.53 11.46
CA GLU A 82 12.02 3.06 10.11
C GLU A 82 10.95 2.60 9.12
N ALA A 83 10.49 1.34 9.19
CA ALA A 83 9.43 0.84 8.31
C ALA A 83 8.09 1.53 8.58
N ILE A 84 7.75 1.79 9.86
CA ILE A 84 6.53 2.53 10.21
C ILE A 84 6.61 3.99 9.75
N SER A 85 7.77 4.64 9.91
CA SER A 85 7.96 6.02 9.42
C SER A 85 7.81 6.09 7.90
N ALA A 86 8.46 5.18 7.18
CA ALA A 86 8.35 5.08 5.73
C ALA A 86 6.90 4.81 5.28
N GLN A 87 6.16 3.95 6.00
CA GLN A 87 4.74 3.70 5.71
C GLN A 87 3.90 4.97 5.85
N ALA A 88 4.12 5.75 6.92
CA ALA A 88 3.40 7.01 7.15
C ALA A 88 3.71 8.03 6.05
N GLU A 89 4.98 8.23 5.73
CA GLU A 89 5.43 9.13 4.66
C GLU A 89 4.86 8.72 3.29
N ALA A 90 4.82 7.42 2.98
CA ALA A 90 4.25 6.92 1.73
C ALA A 90 2.72 7.04 1.67
N LEU A 91 2.02 6.93 2.81
CA LEU A 91 0.58 7.18 2.89
C LEU A 91 0.23 8.66 2.68
N ASP A 92 1.03 9.58 3.23
CA ASP A 92 0.84 11.03 3.08
C ASP A 92 1.11 11.52 1.64
N ALA A 93 1.77 10.71 0.82
CA ALA A 93 2.14 11.03 -0.55
C ALA A 93 1.11 10.59 -1.62
N PHE A 94 0.00 9.94 -1.23
CA PHE A 94 -1.15 9.66 -2.11
C PHE A 94 -1.95 10.93 -2.46
#